data_AF-A0AAD6Y2A7-F1
#
_entry.id   AF-A0AAD6Y2A7-F1
#
_cell.length_a   1.000
_cell.length_b   1.000
_cell.length_c   1.000
_cell.angle_alpha   90.00
_cell.angle_beta   90.00
_cell.angle_gamma   90.00
#
_symmetry.space_group_name_H-M   'P 1'
#
loop_
_entity.id
_entity.type
_entity.pdbx_description
1 polymer ?
#
loop_
_entity_poly.entity_id
_entity_poly.type
_entity_poly.pdbx_seq_one_letter_code
_entity_poly.pdbx_strand_id
1 'polypeptide(L)'
;MARLYARAAHIRARQGSVEFRFAQSTHPSIVAAKLLAREALHSPHGRTLDLAPEVVVGSIPMEDALEQAKVFTTLPELREPKVADSPQLTIDEIVDPEDKHRGRRREREILRDNMNKLLACKTSREFWELLRKWTDDRPLPPGVTPADLHKSFEARLNPPEEIPHHFDAELHKIIEGLAAFGWVPEPNTCSGSAFAKKSPEPETSEH
;
A
#
# COMPACT_ATOMS: atom_id res chain seq x y z
N MET A 1 16.79 31.86 -8.28
CA MET A 1 16.69 31.09 -9.52
C MET A 1 16.80 29.57 -9.29
N ALA A 2 17.80 29.05 -8.57
CA ALA A 2 18.00 27.59 -8.42
C ALA A 2 16.93 26.83 -7.59
N ARG A 3 16.20 27.49 -6.69
CA ARG A 3 15.18 26.84 -5.84
C ARG A 3 13.87 26.49 -6.57
N LEU A 4 13.63 27.02 -7.76
CA LEU A 4 12.41 26.73 -8.54
C LEU A 4 12.52 25.44 -9.37
N TYR A 5 13.74 24.96 -9.66
CA TYR A 5 13.94 23.74 -10.45
C TYR A 5 13.76 22.45 -9.64
N ALA A 6 14.06 22.47 -8.33
CA ALA A 6 13.97 21.27 -7.48
C ALA A 6 12.53 20.79 -7.23
N ARG A 7 11.54 21.69 -7.25
CA ARG A 7 10.13 21.32 -7.03
C ARG A 7 9.48 20.63 -8.23
N ALA A 8 9.99 20.83 -9.44
CA ALA A 8 9.46 20.18 -10.64
C ALA A 8 9.85 18.69 -10.73
N ALA A 9 10.97 18.29 -10.11
CA ALA A 9 11.47 16.92 -10.16
C ALA A 9 10.63 15.95 -9.31
N HIS A 10 10.09 16.41 -8.17
CA HIS A 10 9.38 15.52 -7.24
C HIS A 10 7.98 15.10 -7.74
N ILE A 11 7.42 15.80 -8.72
CA ILE A 11 6.05 15.59 -9.22
C ILE A 11 6.02 14.51 -10.33
N ARG A 12 7.15 14.23 -11.00
CA ARG A 12 7.24 13.24 -12.09
C ARG A 12 7.06 11.78 -11.67
N ALA A 13 7.08 11.47 -10.37
CA ALA A 13 6.91 10.10 -9.85
C ALA A 13 5.44 9.66 -9.70
N ARG A 14 4.46 10.50 -10.07
CA ARG A 14 3.04 10.12 -10.10
C ARG A 14 2.67 9.71 -11.52
N GLN A 15 2.21 8.48 -11.70
CA GLN A 15 1.92 7.82 -13.00
C GLN A 15 0.76 8.43 -13.82
N GLY A 16 0.35 9.67 -13.55
CA GLY A 16 -0.62 10.42 -14.36
C GLY A 16 0.09 11.56 -15.09
N SER A 17 -0.10 11.68 -16.40
CA SER A 17 0.31 12.87 -17.15
C SER A 17 -0.51 14.08 -16.67
N VAL A 18 0.08 14.92 -15.81
CA VAL A 18 -0.56 16.15 -15.32
C VAL A 18 -0.10 17.32 -16.19
N GLU A 19 -1.05 17.95 -16.89
CA GLU A 19 -0.81 19.19 -17.63
C GLU A 19 -1.11 20.39 -16.71
N PHE A 20 -0.12 21.26 -16.50
CA PHE A 20 -0.31 22.48 -15.72
C PHE A 20 -0.75 23.61 -16.63
N ARG A 21 -1.95 24.15 -16.38
CA ARG A 21 -2.46 25.32 -17.10
C ARG A 21 -2.58 26.51 -16.16
N PHE A 22 -2.06 27.64 -16.60
CA PHE A 22 -2.34 28.93 -15.97
C PHE A 22 -3.65 29.45 -16.54
N ALA A 23 -4.69 29.50 -15.71
CA ALA A 23 -5.97 30.07 -16.07
C ALA A 23 -6.15 31.44 -15.40
N GLN A 24 -6.92 32.31 -16.06
CA GLN A 24 -7.24 33.65 -15.56
C GLN A 24 -8.05 33.54 -14.26
N SER A 25 -7.85 34.49 -13.34
CA SER A 25 -8.39 34.44 -11.98
C SER A 25 -9.91 34.49 -11.86
N THR A 26 -10.62 34.69 -12.97
CA THR A 26 -12.08 34.78 -13.09
C THR A 26 -12.74 33.41 -13.27
N HIS A 27 -11.98 32.34 -13.50
CA HIS A 27 -12.57 31.02 -13.68
C HIS A 27 -13.28 30.56 -12.39
N PRO A 28 -14.53 30.04 -12.46
CA PRO A 28 -15.34 29.72 -11.27
C PRO A 28 -14.66 28.72 -10.33
N SER A 29 -13.92 27.73 -10.87
CA SER A 29 -13.16 26.79 -10.03
C SER A 29 -12.00 27.46 -9.28
N ILE A 30 -11.37 28.50 -9.83
CA ILE A 30 -10.32 29.27 -9.15
C ILE A 30 -10.93 30.13 -8.05
N VAL A 31 -12.11 30.72 -8.29
CA VAL A 31 -12.85 31.48 -7.27
C VAL A 31 -13.23 30.57 -6.10
N ALA A 32 -13.78 29.37 -6.39
CA ALA A 32 -14.11 28.38 -5.36
C ALA A 32 -12.88 27.93 -4.57
N ALA A 33 -11.77 27.62 -5.24
CA ALA A 33 -10.53 27.24 -4.58
C ALA A 33 -9.97 28.36 -3.67
N LYS A 34 -10.09 29.63 -4.08
CA LYS A 34 -9.69 30.78 -3.27
C LYS A 34 -10.57 30.96 -2.03
N LEU A 35 -11.87 30.71 -2.14
CA LEU A 35 -12.80 30.79 -1.00
C LEU A 35 -12.47 29.69 0.02
N LEU A 36 -12.30 28.45 -0.43
CA LEU A 36 -11.90 27.33 0.44
C LEU A 36 -10.55 27.59 1.13
N ALA A 37 -9.57 28.13 0.39
CA ALA A 37 -8.27 28.46 0.97
C ALA A 37 -8.36 29.57 2.04
N ARG A 38 -9.26 30.55 1.87
CA ARG A 38 -9.51 31.60 2.87
C ARG A 38 -10.20 31.04 4.11
N GLU A 39 -11.19 30.18 3.93
CA GLU A 39 -11.91 29.54 5.02
C GLU A 39 -10.97 28.64 5.85
N ALA A 40 -10.11 27.86 5.19
CA ALA A 40 -9.09 27.06 5.84
C ALA A 40 -8.10 27.89 6.68
N LEU A 41 -7.84 29.15 6.28
CA LEU A 41 -6.96 30.06 7.03
C LEU A 41 -7.60 30.58 8.32
N HIS A 42 -8.93 30.56 8.39
CA HIS A 42 -9.70 31.05 9.53
C HIS A 42 -10.19 29.93 10.46
N SER A 43 -9.94 28.66 10.11
CA SER A 43 -10.19 27.52 10.99
C SER A 43 -8.90 27.14 11.72
N PRO A 44 -8.66 27.61 12.96
CA PRO A 44 -7.58 27.09 13.78
C PRO A 44 -7.93 25.65 14.15
N HIS A 45 -7.12 24.71 13.66
CA HIS A 45 -7.20 23.26 13.89
C HIS A 45 -8.19 22.52 12.98
N GLY A 46 -7.66 21.46 12.37
CA GLY A 46 -8.39 20.58 11.49
C GLY A 46 -9.61 20.03 12.22
N ARG A 47 -10.80 20.48 11.80
CA ARG A 47 -12.01 19.70 11.97
C ARG A 47 -11.82 18.41 11.18
N THR A 48 -11.28 17.38 11.82
CA THR A 48 -11.81 16.03 11.61
C THR A 48 -13.31 16.19 11.75
N LEU A 49 -14.03 15.96 10.66
CA LEU A 49 -15.47 15.75 10.73
C LEU A 49 -15.62 14.48 11.55
N ASP A 50 -15.78 14.64 12.86
CA ASP A 50 -16.22 13.59 13.75
C ASP A 50 -17.64 13.23 13.32
N LEU A 51 -17.76 12.40 12.29
CA LEU A 51 -18.88 11.49 12.15
C LEU A 51 -18.73 10.40 13.23
N ALA A 52 -18.73 10.83 14.49
CA ALA A 52 -18.99 9.92 15.58
C ALA A 52 -20.49 9.60 15.51
N PRO A 53 -20.90 8.33 15.37
CA PRO A 53 -22.29 7.99 15.62
C PRO A 53 -22.57 8.34 17.09
N GLU A 54 -23.59 9.16 17.34
CA GLU A 54 -24.13 9.35 18.68
C GLU A 54 -24.57 7.99 19.22
N VAL A 55 -23.70 7.34 19.97
CA VAL A 55 -24.06 6.20 20.82
C VAL A 55 -24.81 6.82 22.00
N VAL A 56 -26.13 6.82 21.90
CA VAL A 56 -27.01 7.05 23.04
C VAL A 56 -26.71 5.94 24.04
N VAL A 57 -25.92 6.26 25.07
CA VAL A 57 -25.70 5.39 26.23
C VAL A 57 -26.98 5.40 27.06
N GLY A 58 -27.94 4.56 26.66
CA GLY A 58 -29.02 4.16 27.53
C GLY A 58 -28.47 3.23 28.59
N SER A 59 -28.49 3.65 29.85
CA SER A 59 -28.20 2.81 31.01
C SER A 59 -29.25 1.70 31.07
N ILE A 60 -28.87 0.50 30.65
CA ILE A 60 -29.71 -0.70 30.77
C ILE A 60 -29.57 -1.21 32.22
N PRO A 61 -30.65 -1.25 33.02
CA PRO A 61 -30.60 -1.88 34.34
C PRO A 61 -30.28 -3.37 34.18
N MET A 62 -29.26 -3.83 34.92
CA MET A 62 -28.92 -5.25 35.06
C MET A 62 -30.02 -5.96 35.83
N GLU A 63 -31.01 -6.55 35.19
CA GLU A 63 -31.69 -7.73 35.72
C GLU A 63 -32.11 -8.67 34.57
N ASP A 64 -31.90 -9.96 34.83
CA ASP A 64 -32.31 -11.14 34.10
C ASP A 64 -31.47 -11.64 32.91
N ALA A 65 -30.97 -12.85 33.14
CA ALA A 65 -30.32 -13.74 32.20
C ALA A 65 -31.24 -14.06 31.01
N LEU A 66 -31.10 -13.29 29.94
CA LEU A 66 -31.65 -13.65 28.64
C LEU A 66 -30.54 -14.25 27.79
N GLU A 67 -30.81 -15.49 27.35
CA GLU A 67 -30.10 -16.19 26.30
C GLU A 67 -29.59 -15.20 25.25
N GLN A 68 -28.27 -15.10 25.11
CA GLN A 68 -27.67 -14.28 24.07
C GLN A 68 -28.17 -14.79 22.73
N ALA A 69 -29.15 -14.09 22.16
CA ALA A 69 -29.64 -14.35 20.83
C ALA A 69 -28.44 -14.24 19.89
N LYS A 70 -27.97 -15.39 19.39
CA LYS A 70 -26.94 -15.44 18.35
C LYS A 70 -27.51 -14.72 17.14
N VAL A 71 -27.15 -13.45 16.98
CA VAL A 71 -27.45 -12.67 15.79
C VAL A 71 -26.63 -13.27 14.65
N PHE A 72 -27.18 -14.28 13.99
CA PHE A 72 -26.67 -14.77 12.72
C PHE A 72 -26.98 -13.70 11.69
N THR A 73 -25.95 -12.96 11.27
CA THR A 73 -26.02 -12.19 10.04
C THR A 73 -26.04 -13.20 8.89
N THR A 74 -27.23 -13.54 8.40
CA THR A 74 -27.38 -14.24 7.14
C THR A 74 -27.00 -13.28 6.02
N LEU A 75 -25.67 -13.10 5.83
CA LEU A 75 -25.14 -12.42 4.67
C LEU A 75 -25.74 -13.14 3.43
N PRO A 76 -26.48 -12.43 2.58
CA PRO A 76 -27.04 -13.05 1.39
C PRO A 76 -25.88 -13.61 0.57
N GLU A 77 -25.97 -14.90 0.28
CA GLU A 77 -25.01 -15.64 -0.51
C GLU A 77 -24.93 -14.96 -1.89
N LEU A 78 -23.89 -14.15 -2.10
CA LEU A 78 -23.61 -13.55 -3.40
C LEU A 78 -23.32 -14.70 -4.36
N ARG A 79 -24.33 -15.10 -5.14
CA ARG A 79 -24.13 -15.96 -6.29
C ARG A 79 -23.06 -15.32 -7.17
N GLU A 80 -21.91 -15.97 -7.25
CA GLU A 80 -20.87 -15.56 -8.18
C GLU A 80 -21.51 -15.52 -9.58
N PRO A 81 -21.42 -14.39 -10.30
CA PRO A 81 -22.03 -14.28 -11.61
C PRO A 81 -21.45 -15.39 -12.49
N LYS A 82 -22.34 -16.22 -13.02
CA LYS A 82 -22.02 -17.29 -13.96
C LYS A 82 -21.22 -16.64 -15.09
N VAL A 83 -19.93 -16.94 -15.16
CA VAL A 83 -18.98 -16.37 -16.12
C VAL A 83 -19.56 -16.62 -17.50
N ALA A 84 -20.16 -15.59 -18.10
CA ALA A 84 -20.53 -15.62 -19.50
C ALA A 84 -19.21 -15.68 -20.27
N ASP A 85 -19.10 -16.66 -21.17
CA ASP A 85 -17.94 -16.83 -22.04
C ASP A 85 -17.58 -15.48 -22.65
N SER A 86 -16.46 -14.93 -22.20
CA SER A 86 -16.00 -13.63 -22.64
C SER A 86 -15.64 -13.74 -24.13
N PRO A 87 -16.12 -12.82 -24.98
CA PRO A 87 -15.81 -12.88 -26.41
C PRO A 87 -14.29 -12.82 -26.58
N GLN A 88 -13.73 -13.87 -27.19
CA GLN A 88 -12.33 -13.90 -27.59
C GLN A 88 -12.14 -12.90 -28.74
N LEU A 89 -11.73 -11.68 -28.40
CA LEU A 89 -11.28 -10.70 -29.39
C LEU A 89 -9.96 -11.19 -29.98
N THR A 90 -9.97 -11.67 -31.23
CA THR A 90 -8.77 -12.04 -31.99
C THR A 90 -8.10 -10.76 -32.51
N ILE A 91 -6.87 -10.50 -32.08
CA ILE A 91 -6.13 -9.21 -32.21
C ILE A 91 -5.28 -9.19 -33.50
N ASP A 92 -5.77 -9.75 -34.59
CA ASP A 92 -4.90 -9.95 -35.77
C ASP A 92 -4.88 -8.75 -36.75
N GLU A 93 -5.59 -7.66 -36.49
CA GLU A 93 -5.90 -6.69 -37.57
C GLU A 93 -5.36 -5.25 -37.42
N ILE A 94 -4.42 -4.97 -36.49
CA ILE A 94 -3.86 -3.61 -36.35
C ILE A 94 -2.33 -3.64 -36.41
N VAL A 95 -1.75 -4.24 -37.45
CA VAL A 95 -0.31 -4.15 -37.75
C VAL A 95 -0.14 -3.30 -39.01
N ASP A 96 0.24 -2.05 -38.83
CA ASP A 96 0.63 -1.15 -39.91
C ASP A 96 2.00 -1.60 -40.46
N PRO A 97 2.11 -2.07 -41.71
CA PRO A 97 3.30 -2.76 -42.22
C PRO A 97 4.51 -1.83 -42.46
N GLU A 98 4.36 -0.51 -42.36
CA GLU A 98 5.42 0.46 -42.70
C GLU A 98 6.09 1.16 -41.49
N ASP A 99 6.16 0.54 -40.32
CA ASP A 99 6.78 1.20 -39.16
C ASP A 99 8.32 1.23 -39.22
N LYS A 100 8.89 2.30 -39.78
CA LYS A 100 10.35 2.56 -39.85
C LYS A 100 10.98 2.92 -38.49
N HIS A 101 10.18 3.11 -37.44
CA HIS A 101 10.66 3.52 -36.12
C HIS A 101 10.83 2.32 -35.18
N ARG A 102 12.04 1.75 -35.15
CA ARG A 102 12.40 0.59 -34.32
C ARG A 102 12.00 0.72 -32.83
N GLY A 103 11.96 1.94 -32.29
CA GLY A 103 11.51 2.20 -30.92
C GLY A 103 10.01 2.00 -30.70
N ARG A 104 9.17 2.46 -31.63
CA ARG A 104 7.70 2.33 -31.54
C ARG A 104 7.24 0.89 -31.67
N ARG A 105 7.99 0.07 -32.43
CA ARG A 105 7.73 -1.37 -32.53
C ARG A 105 7.83 -2.07 -31.17
N ARG A 106 8.89 -1.79 -30.40
CA ARG A 106 9.09 -2.39 -29.08
C ARG A 106 8.01 -1.97 -28.08
N GLU A 107 7.64 -0.69 -28.08
CA GLU A 107 6.55 -0.18 -27.23
C GLU A 107 5.22 -0.84 -27.58
N ARG A 108 4.93 -1.01 -28.88
CA ARG A 108 3.73 -1.73 -29.35
C ARG A 108 3.74 -3.20 -28.96
N GLU A 109 4.88 -3.87 -29.07
CA GLU A 109 5.03 -5.27 -28.63
C GLU A 109 4.76 -5.39 -27.13
N ILE A 110 5.31 -4.51 -26.30
CA ILE A 110 5.05 -4.49 -24.85
C ILE A 110 3.56 -4.22 -24.55
N LEU A 111 2.94 -3.26 -25.24
CA LEU A 111 1.52 -2.96 -25.09
C LEU A 111 0.65 -4.15 -25.48
N ARG A 112 0.95 -4.83 -26.59
CA ARG A 112 0.23 -6.04 -27.02
C ARG A 112 0.40 -7.18 -26.02
N ASP A 113 1.61 -7.41 -25.52
CA ASP A 113 1.86 -8.44 -24.52
C ASP A 113 1.09 -8.16 -23.23
N ASN A 114 1.07 -6.91 -22.77
CA ASN A 114 0.30 -6.51 -21.60
C ASN A 114 -1.20 -6.70 -21.83
N MET A 115 -1.71 -6.31 -23.00
CA MET A 115 -3.10 -6.51 -23.36
C MET A 115 -3.48 -8.00 -23.42
N ASN A 116 -2.65 -8.83 -24.03
CA ASN A 116 -2.83 -10.29 -24.07
C ASN A 116 -2.89 -10.88 -22.66
N LYS A 117 -2.02 -10.41 -21.75
CA LYS A 117 -2.04 -10.83 -20.34
C LYS A 117 -3.32 -10.43 -19.63
N LEU A 118 -3.86 -9.23 -19.88
CA LEU A 118 -5.13 -8.79 -19.31
C LEU A 118 -6.31 -9.63 -19.81
N LEU A 119 -6.33 -9.94 -21.10
CA LEU A 119 -7.39 -10.77 -21.70
C LEU A 119 -7.30 -12.24 -21.27
N ALA A 120 -6.10 -12.72 -20.93
CA ALA A 120 -5.90 -14.08 -20.46
C ALA A 120 -6.36 -14.31 -19.00
N CYS A 121 -6.58 -13.25 -18.21
CA CYS A 121 -7.06 -13.37 -16.83
C CYS A 121 -8.49 -13.92 -16.82
N LYS A 122 -8.70 -15.06 -16.15
CA LYS A 122 -10.02 -15.70 -16.03
C LYS A 122 -10.74 -15.31 -14.74
N THR A 123 -9.98 -14.92 -13.72
CA THR A 123 -10.52 -14.58 -12.41
C THR A 123 -10.16 -13.13 -12.04
N SER A 124 -11.01 -12.51 -11.22
CA SER A 124 -10.78 -11.17 -10.68
C SER A 124 -9.46 -11.09 -9.92
N ARG A 125 -9.08 -12.19 -9.24
CA ARG A 125 -7.83 -12.30 -8.49
C ARG A 125 -6.61 -12.21 -9.40
N GLU A 126 -6.59 -12.96 -10.51
CA GLU A 126 -5.49 -12.92 -11.48
C GLU A 126 -5.31 -11.53 -12.08
N PHE A 127 -6.41 -10.85 -12.40
CA PHE A 127 -6.38 -9.47 -12.90
C PHE A 127 -5.70 -8.52 -11.90
N TRP A 128 -6.11 -8.56 -10.63
CA TRP A 128 -5.53 -7.69 -9.60
C TRP A 128 -4.07 -8.04 -9.27
N GLU A 129 -3.70 -9.32 -9.29
CA GLU A 129 -2.30 -9.75 -9.13
C GLU A 129 -1.42 -9.26 -10.28
N LEU A 130 -1.91 -9.35 -11.52
CA LEU A 130 -1.24 -8.83 -12.70
C LEU A 130 -1.06 -7.31 -12.62
N LEU A 131 -2.12 -6.58 -12.28
CA LEU A 131 -2.08 -5.13 -12.16
C LEU A 131 -1.12 -4.69 -11.06
N ARG A 132 -1.15 -5.36 -9.89
CA ARG A 132 -0.25 -5.07 -8.77
C ARG A 132 1.21 -5.28 -9.17
N LYS A 133 1.54 -6.32 -9.93
CA LYS A 133 2.91 -6.53 -10.46
C LYS A 133 3.39 -5.42 -11.39
N TRP A 134 2.48 -4.68 -12.02
CA TRP A 134 2.82 -3.56 -12.90
C TRP A 134 2.88 -2.22 -12.18
N THR A 135 2.06 -2.02 -11.15
CA THR A 135 1.95 -0.72 -10.47
C THR A 135 2.77 -0.65 -9.18
N ASP A 136 3.01 -1.77 -8.53
CA ASP A 136 3.78 -1.84 -7.28
C ASP A 136 5.23 -2.23 -7.57
N ASP A 137 6.14 -1.27 -7.41
CA ASP A 137 7.58 -1.49 -7.57
C ASP A 137 8.17 -2.30 -6.40
N ARG A 138 7.39 -2.53 -5.33
CA ARG A 138 7.86 -3.27 -4.17
C ARG A 138 7.97 -4.75 -4.51
N PRO A 139 9.08 -5.41 -4.14
CA PRO A 139 9.16 -6.86 -4.28
C PRO A 139 8.02 -7.50 -3.49
N LEU A 140 7.33 -8.48 -4.10
CA LEU A 140 6.32 -9.23 -3.37
C LEU A 140 6.99 -9.91 -2.17
N PRO A 141 6.40 -9.80 -0.97
CA PRO A 141 6.91 -10.52 0.18
C PRO A 141 6.91 -12.03 -0.13
N PRO A 142 7.90 -12.79 0.36
CA PRO A 142 7.92 -14.23 0.18
C PRO A 142 6.62 -14.84 0.70
N GLY A 143 6.08 -15.82 -0.02
CA GLY A 143 4.89 -16.54 0.43
C GLY A 143 5.19 -17.23 1.75
N VAL A 144 4.51 -16.80 2.81
CA VAL A 144 4.64 -17.41 4.15
C VAL A 144 3.65 -18.55 4.24
N THR A 145 4.10 -19.74 4.65
CA THR A 145 3.17 -20.88 4.81
C THR A 145 2.30 -20.69 6.05
N PRO A 146 1.10 -21.31 6.11
CA PRO A 146 0.27 -21.26 7.31
C PRO A 146 1.00 -21.77 8.56
N ALA A 147 1.89 -22.76 8.41
CA ALA A 147 2.70 -23.29 9.49
C ALA A 147 3.72 -22.26 10.01
N ASP A 148 4.33 -21.46 9.13
CA ASP A 148 5.26 -20.40 9.54
C ASP A 148 4.54 -19.26 10.25
N LEU A 149 3.33 -18.91 9.81
CA LEU A 149 2.47 -17.97 10.51
C LEU A 149 2.15 -18.50 11.91
N HIS A 150 1.71 -19.76 12.02
CA HIS A 150 1.39 -20.38 13.31
C HIS A 150 2.57 -20.30 14.28
N LYS A 151 3.78 -20.70 13.85
CA LYS A 151 4.99 -20.60 14.65
C LYS A 151 5.27 -19.17 15.11
N SER A 152 5.11 -18.20 14.22
CA SER A 152 5.31 -16.79 14.55
C SER A 152 4.27 -16.27 15.56
N PHE A 153 3.03 -16.76 15.47
CA PHE A 153 1.98 -16.44 16.42
C PHE A 153 2.22 -17.09 17.78
N GLU A 154 2.57 -18.37 17.82
CA GLU A 154 2.91 -19.07 19.06
C GLU A 154 4.07 -18.39 19.79
N ALA A 155 5.13 -18.00 19.07
CA ALA A 155 6.26 -17.27 19.65
C ALA A 155 5.88 -15.88 20.20
N ARG A 156 4.82 -15.25 19.66
CA ARG A 156 4.33 -13.95 20.15
C ARG A 156 3.38 -14.09 21.33
N LEU A 157 2.57 -15.15 21.33
CA LEU A 157 1.63 -15.45 22.40
C LEU A 157 2.33 -16.00 23.65
N ASN A 158 3.41 -16.73 23.44
CA ASN A 158 4.24 -17.29 24.50
C ASN A 158 5.62 -16.61 24.48
N PRO A 159 5.76 -15.39 25.01
CA PRO A 159 7.07 -14.78 25.15
C PRO A 159 7.98 -15.70 25.99
N PRO A 160 9.29 -15.74 25.72
CA PRO A 160 10.22 -16.52 26.51
C PRO A 160 10.16 -16.11 27.98
N GLU A 161 10.24 -17.09 28.89
CA GLU A 161 10.22 -16.83 30.34
C GLU A 161 11.41 -15.98 30.79
N GLU A 162 12.52 -16.07 30.05
CA GLU A 162 13.71 -15.27 30.27
C GLU A 162 13.84 -14.16 29.24
N ILE A 163 14.12 -12.96 29.74
CA ILE A 163 14.38 -11.79 28.92
C ILE A 163 15.69 -12.02 28.14
N PRO A 164 15.72 -11.84 26.81
CA PRO A 164 16.93 -12.07 26.03
C PRO A 164 18.10 -11.21 26.50
N HIS A 165 19.33 -11.74 26.54
CA HIS A 165 20.52 -11.01 27.03
C HIS A 165 20.81 -9.68 26.32
N HIS A 166 20.30 -9.51 25.10
CA HIS A 166 20.45 -8.29 24.30
C HIS A 166 19.32 -7.27 24.54
N PHE A 167 18.35 -7.59 25.38
CA PHE A 167 17.28 -6.66 25.74
C PHE A 167 17.79 -5.68 26.79
N ASP A 168 17.91 -4.42 26.39
CA ASP A 168 18.22 -3.31 27.29
C ASP A 168 16.94 -2.78 27.93
N ALA A 169 16.74 -3.13 29.20
CA ALA A 169 15.56 -2.74 29.96
C ALA A 169 15.46 -1.23 30.21
N GLU A 170 16.58 -0.50 30.21
CA GLU A 170 16.57 0.97 30.38
C GLU A 170 16.09 1.65 29.10
N LEU A 171 16.62 1.19 27.96
CA LEU A 171 16.20 1.68 26.65
C LEU A 171 14.70 1.41 26.41
N HIS A 172 14.19 0.25 26.81
CA HIS A 172 12.76 -0.06 26.71
C HIS A 172 11.89 0.93 27.49
N LYS A 173 12.25 1.28 28.73
CA LYS A 173 11.52 2.27 29.54
C LYS A 173 11.52 3.66 28.90
N ILE A 174 12.63 4.04 28.28
CA ILE A 174 12.74 5.31 27.57
C ILE A 174 11.80 5.31 26.35
N ILE A 175 11.79 4.24 25.56
CA ILE A 175 10.88 4.10 24.41
C ILE A 175 9.42 4.13 24.86
N GLU A 176 9.07 3.43 25.94
CA GLU A 176 7.72 3.40 26.48
C GLU A 176 7.26 4.79 26.95
N GLY A 177 8.15 5.53 27.63
CA GLY A 177 7.91 6.93 27.99
C GLY A 177 7.69 7.82 26.77
N LEU A 178 8.55 7.70 25.75
CA LEU A 178 8.43 8.48 24.50
C LEU A 178 7.16 8.15 23.73
N ALA A 179 6.74 6.88 23.69
CA ALA A 179 5.50 6.45 23.09
C ALA A 179 4.27 7.09 23.77
N ALA A 180 4.30 7.23 25.10
CA ALA A 180 3.26 7.96 25.85
C ALA A 180 3.19 9.45 25.47
N PHE A 181 4.29 10.03 25.00
CA PHE A 181 4.35 11.40 24.44
C PHE A 181 4.01 11.46 22.94
N GLY A 182 3.49 10.38 22.35
CA GLY A 182 3.09 10.32 20.95
C GLY A 182 4.26 10.24 19.96
N TRP A 183 5.47 9.96 20.44
CA TRP A 183 6.60 9.68 19.57
C TRP A 183 6.47 8.25 19.04
N VAL A 184 6.28 8.13 17.72
CA VAL A 184 6.33 6.85 17.01
C VAL A 184 7.73 6.75 16.39
N PRO A 185 8.56 5.75 16.75
CA PRO A 185 9.81 5.52 16.04
C PRO A 185 9.46 5.36 14.56
N GLU A 186 10.11 6.16 13.69
CA GLU A 186 9.98 5.93 12.25
C GLU A 186 10.30 4.46 11.99
N PRO A 187 9.48 3.75 11.19
CA PRO A 187 9.70 2.33 10.94
C PRO A 187 11.11 2.21 10.41
N ASN A 188 12.01 1.66 11.24
CA ASN A 188 13.38 1.41 10.88
C ASN A 188 13.31 0.69 9.54
N THR A 189 13.74 1.39 8.49
CA THR A 189 14.10 0.71 7.26
C THR A 189 15.14 -0.30 7.72
N CYS A 190 14.77 -1.58 7.74
CA CYS A 190 15.72 -2.67 7.82
C CYS A 190 16.59 -2.57 6.56
N SER A 191 17.49 -1.59 6.51
CA SER A 191 18.65 -1.66 5.65
C SER A 191 19.39 -2.86 6.20
N GLY A 192 19.39 -3.95 5.44
CA GLY A 192 20.15 -5.14 5.75
C GLY A 192 21.55 -4.72 6.13
N SER A 193 21.84 -4.77 7.43
CA SER A 193 23.20 -4.76 7.92
C SER A 193 23.81 -6.02 7.33
N ALA A 194 24.57 -5.81 6.26
CA ALA A 194 25.38 -6.82 5.63
C ALA A 194 26.22 -7.46 6.73
N PHE A 195 25.88 -8.70 7.07
CA PHE A 195 26.82 -9.60 7.72
C PHE A 195 28.03 -9.69 6.78
N ALA A 196 29.04 -8.87 7.07
CA ALA A 196 30.35 -8.98 6.49
C ALA A 196 30.86 -10.38 6.83
N LYS A 197 30.71 -11.32 5.90
CA LYS A 197 31.39 -12.61 5.95
C LYS A 197 32.88 -12.29 5.98
N LYS A 198 33.46 -12.46 7.16
CA LYS A 198 34.91 -12.49 7.39
C LYS A 198 35.49 -13.49 6.40
N SER A 199 36.21 -12.97 5.40
CA SER A 199 36.92 -13.80 4.43
C SER A 199 37.99 -14.59 5.19
N PRO A 200 38.14 -15.90 4.96
CA PRO A 200 39.22 -16.67 5.55
C PRO A 200 40.56 -16.20 4.97
N GLU A 201 41.53 -15.96 5.85
CA GLU A 201 42.89 -15.59 5.51
C GLU A 201 43.57 -16.70 4.69
N PRO A 202 44.37 -16.37 3.67
CA PRO A 202 45.15 -17.36 2.93
C PRO A 202 46.32 -17.85 3.79
N GLU A 203 46.35 -19.16 4.04
CA GLU A 203 47.49 -19.87 4.63
C GLU A 203 48.74 -19.64 3.75
N THR A 204 49.75 -19.00 4.32
CA THR A 204 51.09 -18.92 3.74
C THR A 204 51.77 -20.27 3.90
N SER A 205 51.88 -21.04 2.80
CA SER A 205 52.75 -22.21 2.76
C SER A 205 54.20 -21.76 2.53
N GLU A 206 55.05 -21.96 3.52
CA GLU A 206 56.49 -21.88 3.37
C GLU A 206 56.99 -23.07 2.54
N HIS A 207 57.64 -22.78 1.41
CA HIS A 207 58.54 -23.66 0.69
C HIS A 207 59.80 -22.88 0.30
#